data_AF-A0A349B8V0-F1
#
_entry.id   AF-A0A349B8V0-F1
#
_cell.length_a   1.000
_cell.length_b   1.000
_cell.length_c   1.000
_cell.angle_alpha   90.00
_cell.angle_beta   90.00
_cell.angle_gamma   90.00
#
_symmetry.space_group_name_H-M   'P 1'
#
loop_
_entity.id
_entity.type
_entity.pdbx_description
1 polymer ?
#
loop_
_entity_poly.entity_id
_entity_poly.type
_entity_poly.pdbx_seq_one_letter_code
_entity_poly.pdbx_strand_id
1 'polypeptide(L)' 'LAGEREPGAVRAAIAGVVAQEPLAELDYAEVVRVSDLTVPSAIDPTDALGLRLLAAVRFGSTRLIDNLGVTA' A
#
# COMPACT_ATOMS: atom_id res chain seq x y z
N LEU A 1 -8.56 6.38 -6.74
CA LEU A 1 -8.26 5.86 -8.09
C LEU A 1 -9.45 5.07 -8.60
N ALA A 2 -9.91 5.40 -9.80
CA ALA A 2 -11.10 4.84 -10.44
C ALA A 2 -10.81 3.49 -11.14
N GLY A 3 -10.29 2.51 -10.39
CA GLY A 3 -9.94 1.18 -10.93
C GLY A 3 -8.48 1.04 -11.40
N GLU A 4 -7.53 1.69 -10.72
CA GLU A 4 -6.08 1.52 -10.98
C GLU A 4 -5.67 0.05 -10.95
N ARG A 5 -4.74 -0.32 -11.83
CA ARG A 5 -4.28 -1.69 -12.03
C ARG A 5 -2.78 -1.87 -11.83
N GLU A 6 -2.01 -0.78 -11.73
CA GLU A 6 -0.57 -0.83 -11.54
C GLU A 6 -0.21 -0.67 -10.04
N PRO A 7 0.39 -1.69 -9.39
CA PRO A 7 0.79 -1.63 -7.99
C PRO A 7 1.70 -0.43 -7.65
N GLY A 8 2.65 -0.10 -8.53
CA GLY A 8 3.55 1.03 -8.37
C GLY A 8 2.83 2.37 -8.32
N ALA A 9 1.76 2.56 -9.10
CA ALA A 9 0.93 3.76 -9.10
C ALA A 9 0.18 3.91 -7.77
N VAL A 10 -0.35 2.79 -7.23
CA VAL A 10 -0.98 2.79 -5.90
C VAL A 10 0.06 3.09 -4.82
N ARG A 11 1.25 2.47 -4.88
CA ARG A 11 2.37 2.75 -3.98
C ARG A 11 2.75 4.23 -3.99
N ALA A 12 2.89 4.82 -5.19
CA ALA A 12 3.22 6.21 -5.37
C ALA A 12 2.13 7.14 -4.82
N ALA A 13 0.85 6.78 -4.97
CA ALA A 13 -0.25 7.52 -4.38
C ALA A 13 -0.21 7.50 -2.84
N ILE A 14 0.03 6.34 -2.22
CA ILE A 14 0.20 6.23 -0.76
C ILE A 14 1.38 7.08 -0.29
N ALA A 15 2.54 6.93 -0.95
CA ALA A 15 3.74 7.71 -0.62
C ALA A 15 3.51 9.22 -0.78
N GLY A 16 2.79 9.65 -1.82
CA GLY A 16 2.47 11.04 -2.07
C GLY A 16 1.58 11.65 -0.98
N VAL A 17 0.65 10.89 -0.41
CA VAL A 17 -0.16 11.31 0.74
C VAL A 17 0.69 11.44 1.99
N VAL A 18 1.52 10.44 2.32
CA VAL A 18 2.39 10.47 3.50
C VAL A 18 3.37 11.65 3.42
N ALA A 19 3.92 11.94 2.24
CA ALA A 19 4.84 13.05 2.03
C ALA A 19 4.22 14.45 2.26
N GLN A 20 2.89 14.58 2.38
CA GLN A 20 2.25 15.85 2.75
C GLN A 20 2.35 16.15 4.25
N GLU A 21 2.72 15.18 5.09
CA GLU A 21 2.91 15.36 6.53
C GLU A 21 4.40 15.52 6.85
N PRO A 22 4.89 16.73 7.22
CA PRO A 22 6.32 17.01 7.37
C PRO A 22 7.05 16.18 8.43
N LEU A 23 6.32 15.66 9.43
CA LEU A 23 6.90 14.81 10.49
C LEU A 23 6.96 13.33 10.10
N ALA A 24 6.36 12.95 8.97
CA ALA A 24 6.27 11.58 8.53
C ALA A 24 7.49 11.18 7.69
N GLU A 25 8.11 10.06 8.06
CA GLU A 25 9.14 9.38 7.26
C GLU A 25 8.60 8.02 6.82
N LEU A 26 8.36 7.86 5.52
CA LEU A 26 7.86 6.59 4.97
C LEU A 26 8.96 5.51 5.07
N ASP A 27 8.66 4.41 5.77
CA ASP A 27 9.49 3.21 5.81
C ASP A 27 9.23 2.38 4.55
N TYR A 28 7.96 2.00 4.33
CA TYR A 28 7.51 1.45 3.06
C TYR A 28 6.01 1.68 2.84
N ALA A 29 5.61 1.62 1.57
CA ALA A 29 4.25 1.38 1.14
C ALA A 29 4.28 0.24 0.11
N GLU A 30 3.29 -0.64 0.09
CA GLU A 30 3.25 -1.73 -0.88
C GLU A 30 1.84 -2.25 -1.16
N VAL A 31 1.62 -2.82 -2.34
CA VAL A 31 0.42 -3.61 -2.67
C VAL A 31 0.82 -5.07 -2.79
N VAL A 32 0.25 -5.92 -1.94
CA VAL A 32 0.64 -7.33 -1.88
C VAL A 32 -0.55 -8.28 -1.93
N ARG A 33 -0.30 -9.50 -2.43
CA ARG A 33 -1.26 -10.60 -2.32
C ARG A 33 -1.42 -11.02 -0.86
N VAL A 34 -2.65 -11.34 -0.47
CA VAL A 34 -2.96 -11.82 0.88
C VAL A 34 -2.28 -13.17 1.18
N SER A 35 -2.09 -14.02 0.18
CA SER A 35 -1.59 -15.39 0.35
C SER A 35 -0.12 -15.48 0.74
N ASP A 36 0.73 -14.63 0.17
CA ASP A 36 2.18 -14.78 0.24
C ASP A 36 2.95 -13.45 0.39
N LEU A 37 2.24 -12.33 0.50
CA LEU A 37 2.79 -10.98 0.60
C LEU A 37 3.68 -10.57 -0.59
N THR A 38 3.57 -11.27 -1.73
CA THR A 38 4.28 -10.88 -2.95
C THR A 38 3.58 -9.72 -3.64
N VAL A 39 4.36 -8.84 -4.26
CA VAL A 39 3.84 -7.80 -5.14
C VAL A 39 3.34 -8.46 -6.43
N PRO A 40 2.06 -8.31 -6.80
CA PRO A 40 1.58 -8.84 -8.06
C PRO A 40 2.15 -8.02 -9.23
N SER A 41 2.23 -8.60 -10.43
CA SER A 41 2.65 -7.84 -11.63
C SER A 41 1.59 -6.84 -12.10
N ALA A 42 0.32 -7.08 -11.75
CA ALA A 42 -0.82 -6.20 -11.96
C ALA A 42 -1.89 -6.52 -10.92
N ILE A 43 -2.70 -5.52 -10.55
CA ILE A 43 -3.86 -5.70 -9.67
C ILE A 43 -4.98 -6.33 -10.48
N ASP A 44 -5.38 -7.55 -10.11
CA ASP A 44 -6.51 -8.26 -10.70
C ASP A 44 -7.71 -8.21 -9.74
N PRO A 45 -8.84 -7.58 -10.11
CA PRO A 45 -10.03 -7.57 -9.27
C PRO A 45 -10.64 -8.97 -9.08
N THR A 46 -10.27 -9.96 -9.90
CA THR A 46 -10.78 -11.33 -9.77
C THR A 46 -9.97 -12.19 -8.80
N ASP A 47 -8.92 -11.65 -8.15
CA ASP A 47 -8.18 -12.34 -7.10
C ASP A 47 -9.11 -12.61 -5.90
N ALA A 48 -9.47 -13.88 -5.73
CA ALA A 48 -10.44 -14.32 -4.73
C ALA A 48 -9.97 -14.10 -3.29
N LEU A 49 -8.64 -14.07 -3.04
CA LEU A 49 -8.10 -13.81 -1.71
C LEU A 49 -7.93 -12.30 -1.46
N GLY A 50 -7.97 -11.50 -2.51
CA GLY A 50 -7.80 -10.05 -2.46
C GLY A 50 -6.37 -9.61 -2.20
N LEU A 51 -6.23 -8.30 -2.02
CA LEU A 51 -4.96 -7.61 -1.84
C LEU A 51 -4.91 -6.88 -0.50
N ARG A 52 -3.69 -6.57 -0.06
CA ARG A 52 -3.42 -5.63 1.02
C ARG A 52 -2.62 -4.46 0.51
N LEU A 53 -3.11 -3.26 0.80
CA LEU A 53 -2.29 -2.05 0.75
C LEU A 53 -1.66 -1.91 2.12
N LEU A 54 -0.34 -1.91 2.19
CA LEU A 54 0.43 -1.81 3.43
C LEU A 54 1.13 -0.46 3.48
N ALA A 55 1.23 0.12 4.67
CA ALA A 55 2.11 1.25 4.93
C ALA A 55 2.77 1.11 6.30
N ALA A 56 4.04 1.47 6.37
CA ALA A 56 4.75 1.71 7.62
C ALA A 56 5.37 3.10 7.57
N VAL A 57 5.18 3.89 8.61
CA VAL A 57 5.60 5.28 8.69
C VAL A 57 6.20 5.56 10.06
N ARG A 58 7.30 6.32 10.10
CA ARG A 58 7.91 6.78 11.33
C ARG A 58 7.54 8.24 11.61
N PHE A 59 7.34 8.53 12.90
CA PHE A 59 7.17 9.86 13.45
C PHE A 59 8.16 10.00 14.61
N GLY A 60 9.34 10.54 14.33
CA GLY A 60 10.47 10.50 15.25
C GLY A 60 10.84 9.06 15.63
N SER A 61 10.77 8.71 16.91
CA SER A 61 11.07 7.36 17.40
C SER A 61 9.94 6.35 17.18
N THR A 62 8.70 6.81 16.98
CA THR A 62 7.53 5.94 16.88
C THR A 62 7.40 5.40 15.46
N ARG A 63 7.18 4.10 15.32
CA ARG A 63 6.90 3.43 14.04
C ARG A 63 5.47 2.91 14.06
N LEU A 64 4.64 3.45 13.18
CA LEU A 64 3.24 3.06 13.00
C LEU A 64 3.12 2.18 11.75
N ILE A 65 2.21 1.22 11.80
CA ILE A 65 1.80 0.43 10.66
C ILE A 65 0.31 0.60 10.44
N ASP A 66 -0.12 0.54 9.19
CA ASP A 66 -1.52 0.38 8.83
C ASP A 66 -1.65 -0.47 7.57
N ASN A 67 -2.83 -1.04 7.37
CA ASN A 67 -3.17 -1.75 6.15
C ASN A 67 -4.64 -1.58 5.78
N LEU A 68 -4.92 -1.61 4.48
CA LEU A 68 -6.26 -1.67 3.93
C LEU A 68 -6.44 -2.96 3.12
N GLY A 69 -7.47 -3.73 3.44
CA GLY A 69 -7.87 -4.89 2.65
C GLY A 69 -8.72 -4.46 1.45
N VAL A 70 -8.43 -5.03 0.27
CA VAL A 70 -9.19 -4.79 -0.95
C VAL A 70 -9.62 -6.12 -1.55
N THR A 71 -10.94 -6.27 -1.70
CA THR A 71 -11.59 -7.34 -2.46
C THR A 71 -12.41 -6.69 -3.57
N ALA A 72 -12.75 -7.44 -4.63
CA ALA A 72 -13.80 -7.02 -5.56
C ALA A 72 -15.20 -7.10 -4.93
#